data_AF-A0A2V6GXL8-F1
#
_entry.id   AF-A0A2V6GXL8-F1
#
_cell.length_a   1.000
_cell.length_b   1.000
_cell.length_c   1.000
_cell.angle_alpha   90.00
_cell.angle_beta   90.00
_cell.angle_gamma   90.00
#
_symmetry.space_group_name_H-M   'P 1'
#
loop_
_entity.id
_entity.type
_entity.pdbx_description
1 polymer ?
#
loop_
_entity_poly.entity_id
_entity_poly.type
_entity_poly.pdbx_seq_one_letter_code
_entity_poly.pdbx_strand_id
1 'polypeptide(L)'
;MNESSHPRVASPPPKPLMIWDGECHFCRLWIERWHVLTAGEVEYETYQKAAVRFPEIPREQFQRSVVYIDKAGEVFFAAEAVYRSLSCRSSRKWLAWSYDHVPGSAAISEIAYKIIARHRTFGSAVTRLLWGADVRPPTYFAARRWFLRALGLVYLIAFVSLWAQADGLIGANGILPVSQFLPAAHEQLGGQAYSVLPTLCWFNSSNGFLHFLCGGGVVLSLLLICGIVPVACLIALFVFYLSLTIAGQTFLNFQWDILLLETGFLSIFLAPWQWWPKRDREPPLSRAALFLLKLLLFKLMVMSGVVKLTSGDDSWGWLDHSFHWSALTALDYHYWSQPLPTIFAWWADKSPEWFKHFSVAFCLVVEIIVPLLIWAPRRLRLIAAGLFIFLQAVIALTGNYCFFNLLTIALCLLLIDDATFGRPRVVAAVAGRGFAWRLAMLFPVAVIIVMLPLNGWLIFTA
;
A
#
# COMPACT_ATOMS: atom_id res chain seq x y z
N MET A 1 44.68 2.72 -2.46
CA MET A 1 44.96 1.43 -3.11
C MET A 1 45.33 0.45 -2.01
N ASN A 2 44.46 -0.48 -1.68
CA ASN A 2 44.78 -1.65 -0.87
C ASN A 2 43.96 -2.80 -1.47
N GLU A 3 44.58 -3.59 -2.34
CA GLU A 3 44.03 -4.87 -2.78
C GLU A 3 44.08 -5.81 -1.56
N SER A 4 43.05 -5.77 -0.73
CA SER A 4 42.74 -6.87 0.17
C SER A 4 42.39 -8.08 -0.69
N SER A 5 43.37 -8.93 -1.00
CA SER A 5 43.11 -10.17 -1.69
C SER A 5 42.15 -11.01 -0.84
N HIS A 6 40.92 -11.17 -1.32
CA HIS A 6 39.95 -12.06 -0.67
C HIS A 6 40.53 -13.48 -0.65
N PRO A 7 40.43 -14.20 0.47
CA PRO A 7 40.85 -15.59 0.51
C PRO A 7 40.05 -16.39 -0.53
N ARG A 8 40.70 -17.37 -1.15
CA ARG A 8 40.08 -18.25 -2.13
C ARG A 8 40.10 -19.69 -1.63
N VAL A 9 39.01 -20.42 -1.88
CA VAL A 9 38.93 -21.85 -1.60
C VAL A 9 39.48 -22.66 -2.77
N ALA A 10 40.13 -23.79 -2.49
CA ALA A 10 40.70 -24.65 -3.52
C ALA A 10 39.62 -25.39 -4.33
N SER A 11 38.46 -25.65 -3.73
CA SER A 11 37.32 -26.33 -4.37
C SER A 11 36.07 -25.45 -4.35
N PRO A 12 35.85 -24.58 -5.35
CA PRO A 12 34.69 -23.70 -5.41
C PRO A 12 33.37 -24.49 -5.42
N PRO A 13 32.32 -24.01 -4.72
CA PRO A 13 31.03 -24.67 -4.73
C PRO A 13 30.33 -24.51 -6.10
N PRO A 14 29.50 -25.49 -6.53
CA PRO A 14 28.81 -25.44 -7.83
C PRO A 14 27.76 -24.31 -7.89
N LYS A 15 27.26 -23.89 -6.73
CA LYS A 15 26.42 -22.70 -6.56
C LYS A 15 27.00 -21.82 -5.46
N PRO A 16 26.77 -20.49 -5.52
CA PRO A 16 27.16 -19.60 -4.45
C PRO A 16 26.62 -20.09 -3.10
N LEU A 17 27.46 -20.07 -2.07
CA LEU A 17 27.17 -20.68 -0.79
C LEU A 17 27.30 -19.64 0.33
N MET A 18 26.25 -19.53 1.15
CA MET A 18 26.25 -18.77 2.39
C MET A 18 26.37 -19.73 3.58
N ILE A 19 27.43 -19.56 4.37
CA ILE A 19 27.73 -20.34 5.57
C ILE A 19 27.45 -19.48 6.80
N TRP A 20 26.81 -20.08 7.81
CA TRP A 20 26.47 -19.40 9.06
C TRP A 20 26.62 -20.33 10.28
N ASP A 21 26.57 -19.74 11.48
CA ASP A 21 26.80 -20.38 12.79
C ASP A 21 25.91 -21.63 13.06
N GLY A 22 24.70 -21.71 12.48
CA GLY A 22 23.77 -22.81 12.71
C GLY A 22 22.99 -22.73 14.02
N GLU A 23 23.60 -22.23 15.10
CA GLU A 23 22.99 -22.16 16.43
C GLU A 23 22.42 -20.78 16.79
N CYS A 24 22.93 -19.72 16.15
CA CYS A 24 22.49 -18.36 16.42
C CYS A 24 21.05 -18.12 15.92
N HIS A 25 20.12 -17.87 16.85
CA HIS A 25 18.71 -17.61 16.52
C HIS A 25 18.52 -16.36 15.64
N PHE A 26 19.30 -15.30 15.86
CA PHE A 26 19.29 -14.11 15.01
C PHE A 26 19.69 -14.45 13.56
N CYS A 27 20.80 -15.19 13.39
CA CYS A 27 21.27 -15.61 12.08
C CYS A 27 20.23 -16.49 11.38
N ARG A 28 19.62 -17.44 12.08
CA ARG A 28 18.57 -18.31 11.52
C ARG A 28 17.41 -17.51 10.91
N LEU A 29 16.89 -16.52 11.64
CA LEU A 29 15.80 -15.65 11.17
C LEU A 29 16.20 -14.94 9.86
N TRP A 30 17.35 -14.27 9.85
CA TRP A 30 17.79 -13.52 8.67
C TRP A 30 18.18 -14.40 7.49
N ILE A 31 18.72 -15.60 7.74
CA ILE A 31 19.00 -16.62 6.71
C ILE A 31 17.70 -17.09 6.05
N GLU A 32 16.63 -17.37 6.81
CA GLU A 32 15.32 -17.71 6.24
C GLU A 32 14.77 -16.58 5.35
N ARG A 33 14.96 -15.32 5.76
CA ARG A 33 14.60 -14.16 4.94
C ARG A 33 15.44 -14.08 3.66
N TRP A 34 16.77 -14.21 3.76
CA TRP A 34 17.66 -14.12 2.61
C TRP A 34 17.46 -15.26 1.62
N HIS A 35 17.18 -16.47 2.11
CA HIS A 35 16.83 -17.63 1.28
C HIS A 35 15.64 -17.33 0.35
N VAL A 36 14.59 -16.68 0.87
CA VAL A 36 13.45 -16.24 0.05
C VAL A 36 13.84 -15.14 -0.94
N LEU A 37 14.76 -14.25 -0.55
CA LEU A 37 15.19 -13.12 -1.37
C LEU A 37 16.10 -13.52 -2.53
N THR A 38 16.99 -14.49 -2.32
CA THR A 38 17.89 -15.04 -3.34
C THR A 38 17.20 -16.04 -4.26
N ALA A 39 16.02 -16.54 -3.89
CA ALA A 39 15.14 -17.34 -4.74
C ALA A 39 15.82 -18.60 -5.33
N GLY A 40 16.71 -19.24 -4.55
CA GLY A 40 17.42 -20.46 -4.94
C GLY A 40 18.73 -20.24 -5.71
N GLU A 41 19.13 -18.99 -5.95
CA GLU A 41 20.44 -18.65 -6.56
C GLU A 41 21.62 -18.83 -5.59
N VAL A 42 21.35 -18.89 -4.28
CA VAL A 42 22.35 -19.07 -3.21
C VAL A 42 21.92 -20.24 -2.35
N GLU A 43 22.85 -21.15 -2.06
CA GLU A 43 22.67 -22.23 -1.09
C GLU A 43 23.05 -21.75 0.31
N TYR A 44 22.40 -22.31 1.34
CA TYR A 44 22.62 -21.94 2.73
C TYR A 44 22.96 -23.17 3.54
N GLU A 45 24.10 -23.15 4.23
CA GLU A 45 24.61 -24.29 4.99
C GLU A 45 25.16 -23.84 6.35
N THR A 46 25.09 -24.71 7.35
CA THR A 46 25.67 -24.40 8.66
C THR A 46 27.16 -24.74 8.66
N TYR A 47 27.95 -24.01 9.45
CA TYR A 47 29.40 -24.23 9.46
C TYR A 47 29.80 -25.63 9.96
N GLN A 48 28.99 -26.26 10.81
CA GLN A 48 29.26 -27.63 11.29
C GLN A 48 29.39 -28.62 10.13
N LYS A 49 28.68 -28.39 9.01
CA LYS A 49 28.79 -29.19 7.79
C LYS A 49 29.84 -28.64 6.83
N ALA A 50 29.87 -27.31 6.66
CA ALA A 50 30.74 -26.68 5.67
C ALA A 50 32.23 -26.65 6.05
N ALA A 51 32.57 -26.63 7.35
CA ALA A 51 33.95 -26.48 7.82
C ALA A 51 34.87 -27.65 7.45
N VAL A 52 34.33 -28.85 7.20
CA VAL A 52 35.11 -29.99 6.71
C VAL A 52 35.44 -29.84 5.23
N ARG A 53 34.55 -29.18 4.47
CA ARG A 53 34.67 -28.96 3.02
C ARG A 53 35.62 -27.82 2.66
N PHE A 54 35.76 -26.84 3.56
CA PHE A 54 36.55 -25.62 3.35
C PHE A 54 37.53 -25.42 4.52
N PRO A 55 38.57 -26.28 4.65
CA PRO A 55 39.55 -26.19 5.74
C PRO A 55 40.39 -24.90 5.71
N GLU A 56 40.41 -24.19 4.58
CA GLU A 56 41.13 -22.93 4.41
C GLU A 56 40.53 -21.77 5.24
N ILE A 57 39.28 -21.93 5.70
CA ILE A 57 38.57 -20.92 6.49
C ILE A 57 38.57 -21.37 7.97
N PRO A 58 39.23 -20.60 8.88
CA PRO A 58 39.28 -20.96 10.28
C PRO A 58 37.88 -21.08 10.91
N ARG A 59 37.67 -22.06 11.79
CA ARG A 59 36.38 -22.27 12.47
C ARG A 59 35.90 -21.05 13.25
N GLU A 60 36.82 -20.30 13.85
CA GLU A 60 36.53 -19.06 14.56
C GLU A 60 35.88 -18.00 13.65
N GLN A 61 36.23 -17.99 12.36
CA GLN A 61 35.69 -17.04 11.40
C GLN A 61 34.20 -17.32 11.10
N PHE A 62 33.83 -18.60 11.00
CA PHE A 62 32.44 -19.02 10.87
C PHE A 62 31.59 -18.71 12.11
N GLN A 63 32.19 -18.76 13.30
CA GLN A 63 31.52 -18.40 14.55
C GLN A 63 31.35 -16.88 14.68
N ARG A 64 32.32 -16.09 14.20
CA ARG A 64 32.29 -14.62 14.27
C ARG A 64 31.29 -13.98 13.30
N SER A 65 31.23 -14.48 12.07
CA SER A 65 30.45 -13.85 11.00
C SER A 65 29.90 -14.86 10.00
N VAL A 66 28.90 -14.44 9.23
CA VAL A 66 28.49 -15.18 8.03
C VAL A 66 29.57 -15.09 6.97
N VAL A 67 29.69 -16.15 6.18
CA VAL A 67 30.70 -16.31 5.13
C VAL A 67 29.99 -16.60 3.83
N TYR A 68 30.33 -15.88 2.77
CA TYR A 68 29.79 -16.12 1.43
C TYR A 68 30.93 -16.54 0.50
N ILE A 69 30.75 -17.66 -0.20
CA ILE A 69 31.67 -18.18 -1.19
C ILE A 69 30.99 -18.11 -2.55
N ASP A 70 31.60 -17.41 -3.50
CA ASP A 70 31.05 -17.30 -4.85
C ASP A 70 31.43 -18.50 -5.75
N LYS A 71 31.03 -18.45 -7.03
CA LYS A 71 31.36 -19.51 -8.00
C LYS A 71 32.82 -19.52 -8.44
N ALA A 72 33.53 -18.40 -8.27
CA ALA A 72 34.97 -18.28 -8.56
C ALA A 72 35.83 -18.79 -7.39
N GLY A 73 35.21 -19.08 -6.24
CA GLY A 73 35.87 -19.51 -5.02
C GLY A 73 36.35 -18.36 -4.14
N GLU A 74 35.98 -17.11 -4.42
CA GLU A 74 36.29 -15.97 -3.58
C GLU A 74 35.42 -15.96 -2.32
N VAL A 75 36.06 -15.67 -1.19
CA VAL A 75 35.44 -15.71 0.14
C VAL A 75 35.24 -14.29 0.67
N PHE A 76 34.00 -13.99 1.00
CA PHE A 76 33.57 -12.73 1.58
C PHE A 76 33.03 -12.96 3.00
N PHE A 77 33.17 -11.97 3.88
CA PHE A 77 32.80 -12.07 5.29
C PHE A 77 31.80 -10.99 5.70
N ALA A 78 31.17 -11.17 6.86
CA ALA A 78 30.42 -10.13 7.57
C ALA A 78 29.35 -9.42 6.70
N ALA A 79 29.37 -8.08 6.63
CA ALA A 79 28.37 -7.34 5.87
C ALA A 79 28.56 -7.58 4.37
N GLU A 80 29.80 -7.55 3.89
CA GLU A 80 30.11 -7.80 2.48
C GLU A 80 29.52 -9.12 1.98
N ALA A 81 29.65 -10.21 2.75
CA ALA A 81 29.05 -11.49 2.43
C ALA A 81 27.53 -11.39 2.16
N VAL A 82 26.81 -10.62 2.98
CA VAL A 82 25.37 -10.39 2.81
C VAL A 82 25.09 -9.61 1.52
N TYR A 83 25.81 -8.51 1.28
CA TYR A 83 25.62 -7.68 0.08
C TYR A 83 25.90 -8.47 -1.21
N ARG A 84 27.00 -9.23 -1.25
CA ARG A 84 27.38 -10.09 -2.38
C ARG A 84 26.35 -11.19 -2.62
N SER A 85 25.90 -11.89 -1.57
CA SER A 85 24.86 -12.92 -1.70
C SER A 85 23.53 -12.40 -2.25
N LEU A 86 23.10 -11.20 -1.82
CA LEU A 86 21.88 -10.58 -2.31
C LEU A 86 22.01 -10.08 -3.76
N SER A 87 23.23 -9.80 -4.21
CA SER A 87 23.53 -9.35 -5.58
C SER A 87 23.40 -10.45 -6.63
N CYS A 88 23.39 -11.74 -6.23
CA CYS A 88 23.11 -12.88 -7.12
C CYS A 88 21.78 -12.71 -7.86
N ARG A 89 20.82 -12.00 -7.25
CA ARG A 89 19.56 -11.64 -7.91
C ARG A 89 19.72 -10.34 -8.69
N SER A 90 19.41 -10.38 -9.99
CA SER A 90 19.54 -9.22 -10.90
C SER A 90 18.88 -7.93 -10.39
N SER A 91 17.69 -8.03 -9.78
CA SER A 91 16.97 -6.88 -9.20
C SER A 91 17.65 -6.23 -7.99
N ARG A 92 18.76 -6.81 -7.50
CA ARG A 92 19.45 -6.42 -6.26
C ARG A 92 20.95 -6.18 -6.46
N LYS A 93 21.44 -6.19 -7.71
CA LYS A 93 22.85 -5.87 -8.03
C LYS A 93 23.28 -4.50 -7.50
N TRP A 94 22.36 -3.56 -7.43
CA TRP A 94 22.60 -2.22 -6.88
C TRP A 94 23.08 -2.24 -5.41
N LEU A 95 22.77 -3.30 -4.63
CA LEU A 95 23.24 -3.42 -3.26
C LEU A 95 24.76 -3.57 -3.21
N ALA A 96 25.32 -4.52 -3.96
CA ALA A 96 26.77 -4.68 -4.04
C ALA A 96 27.43 -3.43 -4.63
N TRP A 97 26.83 -2.85 -5.68
CA TRP A 97 27.32 -1.59 -6.24
C TRP A 97 27.35 -0.46 -5.18
N SER A 98 26.32 -0.36 -4.35
CA SER A 98 26.26 0.66 -3.29
C SER A 98 27.32 0.45 -2.22
N TYR A 99 27.61 -0.80 -1.87
CA TYR A 99 28.66 -1.14 -0.91
C TYR A 99 30.03 -0.70 -1.45
N ASP A 100 30.29 -0.93 -2.74
CA ASP A 100 31.58 -0.66 -3.39
C ASP A 100 31.79 0.83 -3.74
N HIS A 101 30.74 1.55 -4.17
CA HIS A 101 30.89 2.86 -4.80
C HIS A 101 30.34 4.03 -3.97
N VAL A 102 29.44 3.80 -3.02
CA VAL A 102 28.90 4.89 -2.19
C VAL A 102 29.87 5.18 -1.04
N PRO A 103 30.44 6.39 -0.95
CA PRO A 103 31.38 6.74 0.11
C PRO A 103 30.79 6.47 1.50
N GLY A 104 31.53 5.73 2.32
CA GLY A 104 31.13 5.38 3.69
C GLY A 104 30.15 4.19 3.82
N SER A 105 29.56 3.69 2.73
CA SER A 105 28.57 2.59 2.79
C SER A 105 29.17 1.31 3.36
N ALA A 106 30.34 0.89 2.86
CA ALA A 106 31.04 -0.29 3.37
C ALA A 106 31.40 -0.16 4.86
N ALA A 107 31.99 0.98 5.25
CA ALA A 107 32.38 1.23 6.64
C ALA A 107 31.18 1.21 7.59
N ILE A 108 30.09 1.90 7.25
CA ILE A 108 28.86 1.93 8.06
C ILE A 108 28.25 0.53 8.16
N SER A 109 28.18 -0.19 7.04
CA SER A 109 27.61 -1.54 7.01
C SER A 109 28.40 -2.52 7.87
N GLU A 110 29.73 -2.47 7.82
CA GLU A 110 30.62 -3.31 8.63
C GLU A 110 30.57 -2.95 10.12
N ILE A 111 30.49 -1.65 10.46
CA ILE A 111 30.31 -1.20 11.85
C ILE A 111 28.97 -1.71 12.39
N ALA A 112 27.88 -1.51 11.64
CA ALA A 112 26.55 -1.97 12.01
C ALA A 112 26.52 -3.50 12.19
N TYR A 113 27.13 -4.24 11.25
CA TYR A 113 27.25 -5.69 11.34
C TYR A 113 28.01 -6.12 12.60
N LYS A 114 29.16 -5.50 12.89
CA LYS A 114 29.96 -5.81 14.10
C LYS A 114 29.18 -5.54 15.38
N ILE A 115 28.42 -4.45 15.46
CA ILE A 115 27.57 -4.14 16.63
C ILE A 115 26.52 -5.24 16.83
N ILE A 116 25.82 -5.62 15.76
CA ILE A 116 24.79 -6.66 15.79
C ILE A 116 25.40 -8.02 16.12
N ALA A 117 26.55 -8.36 15.52
CA ALA A 117 27.25 -9.62 15.75
C ALA A 117 27.78 -9.76 17.19
N ARG A 118 28.12 -8.65 17.86
CA ARG A 118 28.46 -8.62 19.29
C ARG A 118 27.23 -8.71 20.20
N HIS A 119 26.08 -8.18 19.76
CA HIS A 119 24.84 -8.12 20.55
C HIS A 119 23.70 -8.95 19.91
N ARG A 120 23.99 -10.20 19.52
CA ARG A 120 23.04 -11.07 18.78
C ARG A 120 21.74 -11.31 19.53
N THR A 121 21.79 -11.41 20.87
CA THR A 121 20.60 -11.60 21.73
C THR A 121 19.70 -10.37 21.70
N PHE A 122 20.27 -9.18 21.86
CA PHE A 122 19.54 -7.91 21.72
C PHE A 122 18.99 -7.71 20.31
N GLY A 123 19.81 -7.95 19.27
CA GLY A 123 19.36 -7.89 17.87
C GLY A 123 18.21 -8.85 17.56
N SER A 124 18.23 -10.04 18.15
CA SER A 124 17.12 -11.01 18.08
C SER A 124 15.86 -10.48 18.76
N ALA A 125 15.98 -9.91 19.95
CA ALA A 125 14.86 -9.31 20.68
C ALA A 125 14.22 -8.16 19.89
N VAL A 126 15.03 -7.23 19.35
CA VAL A 126 14.56 -6.12 18.50
C VAL A 126 13.92 -6.64 17.22
N THR A 127 14.52 -7.64 16.57
CA THR A 127 13.96 -8.24 15.34
C THR A 127 12.59 -8.86 15.63
N ARG A 128 12.45 -9.62 16.72
CA ARG A 128 11.16 -10.19 17.14
C ARG A 128 10.15 -9.12 17.54
N LEU A 129 10.60 -8.04 18.17
CA LEU A 129 9.74 -6.91 18.55
C LEU A 129 9.16 -6.18 17.33
N LEU A 130 9.93 -6.01 16.26
CA LEU A 130 9.54 -5.24 15.08
C LEU A 130 8.93 -6.09 13.94
N TRP A 131 9.43 -7.30 13.70
CA TRP A 131 8.95 -8.20 12.63
C TRP A 131 8.05 -9.32 13.15
N GLY A 132 8.19 -9.73 14.40
CA GLY A 132 7.51 -10.91 14.96
C GLY A 132 8.31 -12.20 14.79
N ALA A 133 7.63 -13.34 14.91
CA ALA A 133 8.26 -14.66 14.79
C ALA A 133 8.64 -15.01 13.34
N ASP A 134 7.92 -14.46 12.36
CA ASP A 134 8.20 -14.67 10.93
C ASP A 134 8.80 -13.39 10.34
N VAL A 135 10.07 -13.47 9.96
CA VAL A 135 10.83 -12.35 9.36
C VAL A 135 10.90 -12.45 7.84
N ARG A 136 10.24 -13.41 7.21
CA ARG A 136 10.26 -13.56 5.76
C ARG A 136 9.61 -12.35 5.08
N PRO A 137 9.92 -12.09 3.80
CA PRO A 137 9.27 -11.01 3.07
C PRO A 137 7.73 -11.22 3.03
N PRO A 138 6.92 -10.19 3.31
CA PRO A 138 5.47 -10.33 3.39
C PRO A 138 4.86 -10.68 2.03
N THR A 139 3.82 -11.50 2.06
CA THR A 139 2.95 -11.87 0.92
C THR A 139 1.54 -11.36 1.19
N TYR A 140 0.75 -11.11 0.14
CA TYR A 140 -0.53 -10.37 0.23
C TYR A 140 -1.64 -10.98 -0.64
N PHE A 141 -1.63 -12.30 -0.83
CA PHE A 141 -2.65 -12.98 -1.63
C PHE A 141 -4.03 -12.92 -0.99
N ALA A 142 -4.11 -13.17 0.33
CA ALA A 142 -5.37 -13.07 1.07
C ALA A 142 -5.84 -11.62 1.13
N ALA A 143 -4.92 -10.69 1.41
CA ALA A 143 -5.18 -9.27 1.44
C ALA A 143 -5.74 -8.75 0.10
N ARG A 144 -5.08 -9.05 -1.03
CA ARG A 144 -5.60 -8.72 -2.37
C ARG A 144 -7.03 -9.21 -2.56
N ARG A 145 -7.31 -10.45 -2.17
CA ARG A 145 -8.61 -11.05 -2.37
C ARG A 145 -9.70 -10.36 -1.56
N TRP A 146 -9.45 -10.12 -0.27
CA TRP A 146 -10.41 -9.43 0.59
C TRP A 146 -10.58 -7.97 0.20
N PHE A 147 -9.49 -7.29 -0.17
CA PHE A 147 -9.51 -5.95 -0.71
C PHE A 147 -10.40 -5.82 -1.96
N LEU A 148 -10.23 -6.68 -2.96
CA LEU A 148 -11.06 -6.63 -4.18
C LEU A 148 -12.55 -6.85 -3.89
N ARG A 149 -12.88 -7.71 -2.93
CA ARG A 149 -14.28 -7.91 -2.51
C ARG A 149 -14.85 -6.71 -1.75
N ALA A 150 -14.07 -6.15 -0.83
CA ALA A 150 -14.45 -4.95 -0.11
C ALA A 150 -14.64 -3.78 -1.08
N LEU A 151 -13.76 -3.63 -2.08
CA LEU A 151 -13.91 -2.64 -3.14
C LEU A 151 -15.17 -2.87 -3.99
N GLY A 152 -15.48 -4.12 -4.34
CA GLY A 152 -16.74 -4.45 -5.00
C GLY A 152 -17.97 -4.10 -4.15
N LEU A 153 -17.91 -4.32 -2.84
CA LEU A 153 -18.97 -3.90 -1.91
C LEU A 153 -19.12 -2.37 -1.84
N VAL A 154 -18.01 -1.64 -1.82
CA VAL A 154 -18.01 -0.17 -1.85
C VAL A 154 -18.65 0.33 -3.14
N TYR A 155 -18.27 -0.21 -4.31
CA TYR A 155 -18.92 0.13 -5.57
C TYR A 155 -20.41 -0.20 -5.56
N LEU A 156 -20.79 -1.36 -5.03
CA LEU A 156 -22.20 -1.75 -4.92
C LEU A 156 -22.99 -0.70 -4.13
N ILE A 157 -22.50 -0.30 -2.96
CA ILE A 157 -23.12 0.73 -2.12
C ILE A 157 -23.20 2.07 -2.88
N ALA A 158 -22.12 2.49 -3.53
CA ALA A 158 -22.06 3.74 -4.28
C ALA A 158 -23.09 3.77 -5.42
N PHE A 159 -23.14 2.71 -6.25
CA PHE A 159 -24.09 2.62 -7.35
C PHE A 159 -25.53 2.53 -6.89
N VAL A 160 -25.85 1.72 -5.87
CA VAL A 160 -27.23 1.61 -5.34
C VAL A 160 -27.69 2.95 -4.75
N SER A 161 -26.84 3.61 -3.96
CA SER A 161 -27.14 4.90 -3.35
C SER A 161 -27.37 5.98 -4.41
N LEU A 162 -26.52 6.03 -5.44
CA LEU A 162 -26.65 6.98 -6.54
C LEU A 162 -27.89 6.68 -7.40
N TRP A 163 -28.18 5.40 -7.67
CA TRP A 163 -29.31 5.00 -8.51
C TRP A 163 -30.64 5.51 -7.95
N ALA A 164 -30.84 5.43 -6.64
CA ALA A 164 -32.05 5.94 -5.98
C ALA A 164 -32.27 7.45 -6.17
N GLN A 165 -31.22 8.21 -6.49
CA GLN A 165 -31.24 9.67 -6.58
C GLN A 165 -31.03 10.19 -8.01
N ALA A 166 -30.61 9.32 -8.94
CA ALA A 166 -30.13 9.71 -10.27
C ALA A 166 -31.15 10.56 -11.06
N ASP A 167 -32.43 10.18 -11.04
CA ASP A 167 -33.49 10.90 -11.77
C ASP A 167 -33.69 12.33 -11.24
N GLY A 168 -33.67 12.51 -9.92
CA GLY A 168 -33.89 13.81 -9.29
C GLY A 168 -32.67 14.73 -9.35
N LEU A 169 -31.46 14.17 -9.36
CA LEU A 169 -30.23 14.96 -9.40
C LEU A 169 -29.85 15.33 -10.84
N ILE A 170 -29.71 14.32 -11.71
CA ILE A 170 -29.06 14.46 -13.02
C ILE A 170 -29.89 13.94 -14.21
N GLY A 171 -31.07 13.38 -13.95
CA GLY A 171 -32.02 13.00 -14.99
C GLY A 171 -32.52 14.20 -15.80
N ALA A 172 -33.26 13.93 -16.87
CA ALA A 172 -33.78 14.95 -17.79
C ALA A 172 -34.65 16.03 -17.09
N ASN A 173 -35.34 15.66 -16.01
CA ASN A 173 -36.15 16.55 -15.17
C ASN A 173 -35.49 16.82 -13.80
N GLY A 174 -34.20 16.49 -13.66
CA GLY A 174 -33.46 16.67 -12.42
C GLY A 174 -32.98 18.11 -12.21
N ILE A 175 -32.28 18.33 -11.10
CA ILE A 175 -31.75 19.66 -10.73
C ILE A 175 -30.65 20.12 -11.69
N LEU A 176 -29.74 19.22 -12.08
CA LEU A 176 -28.65 19.48 -13.04
C LEU A 176 -28.66 18.44 -14.18
N PRO A 177 -29.59 18.55 -15.16
CA PRO A 177 -29.72 17.56 -16.22
C PRO A 177 -28.47 17.39 -17.08
N VAL A 178 -28.00 16.16 -17.24
CA VAL A 178 -26.84 15.84 -18.11
C VAL A 178 -27.08 16.24 -19.57
N SER A 179 -28.34 16.13 -20.01
CA SER A 179 -28.78 16.48 -21.36
C SER A 179 -28.64 17.96 -21.68
N GLN A 180 -28.54 18.83 -20.67
CA GLN A 180 -28.29 20.26 -20.84
C GLN A 180 -26.80 20.58 -20.63
N PHE A 181 -26.16 19.93 -19.66
CA PHE A 181 -24.76 20.15 -19.30
C PHE A 181 -23.78 19.83 -20.44
N LEU A 182 -23.86 18.63 -21.03
CA LEU A 182 -22.87 18.21 -22.04
C LEU A 182 -22.93 19.06 -23.32
N PRO A 183 -24.11 19.37 -23.90
CA PRO A 183 -24.18 20.29 -25.03
C PRO A 183 -23.62 21.68 -24.71
N ALA A 184 -23.95 22.25 -23.54
CA ALA A 184 -23.42 23.55 -23.13
C ALA A 184 -21.89 23.54 -22.98
N ALA A 185 -21.33 22.48 -22.40
CA ALA A 185 -19.87 22.31 -22.31
C ALA A 185 -19.21 22.18 -23.70
N HIS A 186 -19.87 21.49 -24.64
CA HIS A 186 -19.38 21.38 -26.02
C HIS A 186 -19.45 22.71 -26.76
N GLU A 187 -20.48 23.52 -26.55
CA GLU A 187 -20.60 24.85 -27.14
C GLU A 187 -19.46 25.77 -26.69
N GLN A 188 -19.06 25.69 -25.42
CA GLN A 188 -18.00 26.53 -24.86
C GLN A 188 -16.58 26.04 -25.20
N LEU A 189 -16.34 24.73 -25.15
CA LEU A 189 -14.99 24.14 -25.26
C LEU A 189 -14.74 23.48 -26.63
N GLY A 190 -15.75 23.42 -27.49
CA GLY A 190 -15.68 22.72 -28.78
C GLY A 190 -15.26 21.25 -28.62
N GLY A 191 -14.40 20.79 -29.52
CA GLY A 191 -13.88 19.41 -29.51
C GLY A 191 -13.08 19.04 -28.25
N GLN A 192 -12.56 20.02 -27.50
CA GLN A 192 -11.81 19.74 -26.26
C GLN A 192 -12.71 19.21 -25.14
N ALA A 193 -14.03 19.44 -25.22
CA ALA A 193 -15.00 18.95 -24.24
C ALA A 193 -14.91 17.42 -24.05
N TYR A 194 -14.66 16.65 -25.10
CA TYR A 194 -14.54 15.19 -25.02
C TYR A 194 -13.32 14.72 -24.20
N SER A 195 -12.20 15.45 -24.28
CA SER A 195 -11.01 15.14 -23.50
C SER A 195 -11.07 15.61 -22.06
N VAL A 196 -11.74 16.75 -21.80
CA VAL A 196 -11.89 17.33 -20.47
C VAL A 196 -12.97 16.59 -19.67
N LEU A 197 -14.03 16.15 -20.34
CA LEU A 197 -15.17 15.44 -19.76
C LEU A 197 -15.27 14.03 -20.36
N PRO A 198 -14.35 13.09 -20.07
CA PRO A 198 -14.38 11.75 -20.63
C PRO A 198 -15.52 10.90 -20.01
N THR A 199 -16.73 11.01 -20.55
CA THR A 199 -17.93 10.28 -20.09
C THR A 199 -18.62 9.49 -21.21
N LEU A 200 -19.20 8.35 -20.88
CA LEU A 200 -20.08 7.62 -21.80
C LEU A 200 -21.39 8.37 -22.11
N CYS A 201 -21.76 9.36 -21.29
CA CYS A 201 -22.99 10.14 -21.47
C CYS A 201 -22.98 11.03 -22.73
N TRP A 202 -21.82 11.19 -23.40
CA TRP A 202 -21.76 11.81 -24.73
C TRP A 202 -22.51 11.00 -25.80
N PHE A 203 -22.56 9.67 -25.66
CA PHE A 203 -23.28 8.81 -26.60
C PHE A 203 -24.79 8.86 -26.39
N ASN A 204 -25.22 8.91 -25.12
CA ASN A 204 -26.62 8.95 -24.74
C ASN A 204 -26.73 9.54 -23.33
N SER A 205 -27.58 10.54 -23.15
CA SER A 205 -27.81 11.23 -21.86
C SER A 205 -29.23 11.02 -21.31
N SER A 206 -29.98 10.06 -21.84
CA SER A 206 -31.33 9.73 -21.38
C SER A 206 -31.34 9.08 -20.00
N ASN A 207 -32.46 9.20 -19.27
CA ASN A 207 -32.64 8.53 -17.96
C ASN A 207 -32.44 7.02 -18.07
N GLY A 208 -32.91 6.39 -19.15
CA GLY A 208 -32.70 4.96 -19.39
C GLY A 208 -31.22 4.58 -19.45
N PHE A 209 -30.38 5.43 -20.05
CA PHE A 209 -28.94 5.22 -20.08
C PHE A 209 -28.27 5.44 -18.71
N LEU A 210 -28.72 6.43 -17.94
CA LEU A 210 -28.26 6.62 -16.56
C LEU A 210 -28.58 5.40 -15.68
N HIS A 211 -29.79 4.86 -15.78
CA HIS A 211 -30.15 3.61 -15.10
C HIS A 211 -29.34 2.41 -15.58
N PHE A 212 -29.01 2.34 -16.88
CA PHE A 212 -28.13 1.30 -17.40
C PHE A 212 -26.74 1.38 -16.77
N LEU A 213 -26.14 2.57 -16.66
CA LEU A 213 -24.84 2.75 -15.99
C LEU A 213 -24.92 2.33 -14.51
N CYS A 214 -25.96 2.75 -13.79
CA CYS A 214 -26.16 2.38 -12.40
C CYS A 214 -26.36 0.87 -12.22
N GLY A 215 -27.30 0.27 -12.96
CA GLY A 215 -27.63 -1.15 -12.87
C GLY A 215 -26.50 -2.06 -13.35
N GLY A 216 -25.82 -1.69 -14.43
CA GLY A 216 -24.62 -2.39 -14.86
C GLY A 216 -23.49 -2.29 -13.83
N GLY A 217 -23.32 -1.12 -13.19
CA GLY A 217 -22.40 -0.93 -12.07
C GLY A 217 -22.70 -1.87 -10.89
N VAL A 218 -23.97 -2.04 -10.53
CA VAL A 218 -24.42 -3.01 -9.51
C VAL A 218 -24.03 -4.44 -9.89
N VAL A 219 -24.34 -4.89 -11.11
CA VAL A 219 -24.03 -6.25 -11.58
C VAL A 219 -22.51 -6.49 -11.58
N LEU A 220 -21.73 -5.55 -12.12
CA LEU A 220 -20.27 -5.63 -12.16
C LEU A 220 -19.66 -5.67 -10.75
N SER A 221 -20.25 -4.94 -9.80
CA SER A 221 -19.83 -4.95 -8.38
C SER A 221 -20.04 -6.32 -7.74
N LEU A 222 -21.19 -6.95 -7.99
CA LEU A 222 -21.49 -8.31 -7.52
C LEU A 222 -20.52 -9.33 -8.12
N LEU A 223 -20.22 -9.24 -9.42
CA LEU A 223 -19.23 -10.09 -10.07
C LEU A 223 -17.83 -9.94 -9.44
N LEU A 224 -17.42 -8.71 -9.12
CA LEU A 224 -16.15 -8.43 -8.44
C LEU A 224 -16.12 -9.02 -7.02
N ILE A 225 -17.21 -8.94 -6.26
CA ILE A 225 -17.36 -9.59 -4.94
C ILE A 225 -17.22 -11.11 -5.06
N CYS A 226 -17.85 -11.71 -6.06
CA CYS A 226 -17.70 -13.14 -6.36
C CYS A 226 -16.29 -13.50 -6.86
N GLY A 227 -15.52 -12.52 -7.34
CA GLY A 227 -14.19 -12.70 -7.89
C GLY A 227 -14.19 -13.24 -9.32
N ILE A 228 -15.24 -12.94 -10.09
CA ILE A 228 -15.42 -13.35 -11.49
C ILE A 228 -14.89 -12.23 -12.38
N VAL A 229 -14.00 -12.57 -13.33
CA VAL A 229 -13.36 -11.64 -14.30
C VAL A 229 -12.94 -10.28 -13.71
N PRO A 230 -12.21 -10.23 -12.57
CA PRO A 230 -12.04 -9.01 -11.76
C PRO A 230 -11.41 -7.83 -12.50
N VAL A 231 -10.49 -8.06 -13.45
CA VAL A 231 -9.88 -6.97 -14.24
C VAL A 231 -10.91 -6.31 -15.15
N ALA A 232 -11.72 -7.10 -15.85
CA ALA A 232 -12.77 -6.57 -16.73
C ALA A 232 -13.84 -5.83 -15.91
N CYS A 233 -14.22 -6.38 -14.75
CA CYS A 233 -15.11 -5.69 -13.81
C CYS A 233 -14.53 -4.35 -13.36
N LEU A 234 -13.26 -4.29 -12.94
CA LEU A 234 -12.64 -3.04 -12.47
C LEU A 234 -12.54 -1.98 -13.57
N ILE A 235 -12.18 -2.37 -14.80
CA ILE A 235 -12.15 -1.45 -15.94
C ILE A 235 -13.55 -0.89 -16.20
N ALA A 236 -14.56 -1.75 -16.28
CA ALA A 236 -15.92 -1.33 -16.56
C ALA A 236 -16.52 -0.49 -15.40
N LEU A 237 -16.29 -0.89 -14.14
CA LEU A 237 -16.68 -0.13 -12.95
C LEU A 237 -16.03 1.26 -12.93
N PHE A 238 -14.74 1.37 -13.26
CA PHE A 238 -14.06 2.65 -13.36
C PHE A 238 -14.69 3.54 -14.44
N VAL A 239 -14.92 3.01 -15.65
CA VAL A 239 -15.53 3.78 -16.75
C VAL A 239 -16.96 4.20 -16.41
N PHE A 240 -17.76 3.31 -15.82
CA PHE A 240 -19.15 3.60 -15.45
C PHE A 240 -19.21 4.65 -14.35
N TYR A 241 -18.40 4.48 -13.30
CA TYR A 241 -18.35 5.43 -12.20
C TYR A 241 -17.82 6.78 -12.67
N LEU A 242 -16.75 6.83 -13.46
CA LEU A 242 -16.22 8.07 -14.04
C LEU A 242 -17.26 8.81 -14.87
N SER A 243 -18.02 8.06 -15.68
CA SER A 243 -19.08 8.63 -16.51
C SER A 243 -20.17 9.29 -15.66
N LEU A 244 -20.57 8.61 -14.59
CA LEU A 244 -21.54 9.12 -13.63
C LEU A 244 -20.99 10.28 -12.80
N THR A 245 -19.75 10.24 -12.34
CA THR A 245 -19.10 11.34 -11.61
C THR A 245 -19.09 12.63 -12.44
N ILE A 246 -18.70 12.54 -13.71
CA ILE A 246 -18.71 13.69 -14.64
C ILE A 246 -20.15 14.18 -14.88
N ALA A 247 -21.09 13.26 -15.09
CA ALA A 247 -22.51 13.60 -15.25
C ALA A 247 -23.12 14.23 -13.98
N GLY A 248 -22.67 13.77 -12.82
CA GLY A 248 -23.04 14.20 -11.47
C GLY A 248 -22.70 15.64 -11.14
N GLN A 249 -21.70 16.21 -11.82
CA GLN A 249 -21.23 17.58 -11.59
C GLN A 249 -20.96 17.80 -10.09
N THR A 250 -21.52 18.86 -9.52
CA THR A 250 -21.36 19.22 -8.10
C THR A 250 -21.82 18.13 -7.13
N PHE A 251 -22.76 17.26 -7.52
CA PHE A 251 -23.26 16.20 -6.64
C PHE A 251 -22.29 15.04 -6.44
N LEU A 252 -21.32 14.85 -7.35
CA LEU A 252 -20.32 13.77 -7.27
C LEU A 252 -18.88 14.30 -7.27
N ASN A 253 -18.68 15.59 -6.97
CA ASN A 253 -17.37 16.20 -6.86
C ASN A 253 -16.83 16.18 -5.41
N PHE A 254 -17.05 15.08 -4.70
CA PHE A 254 -16.57 14.91 -3.32
C PHE A 254 -15.29 14.06 -3.27
N GLN A 255 -14.53 14.24 -2.19
CA GLN A 255 -13.24 13.54 -1.99
C GLN A 255 -13.37 12.02 -2.05
N TRP A 256 -14.49 11.45 -1.60
CA TRP A 256 -14.72 10.00 -1.64
C TRP A 256 -14.95 9.47 -3.06
N ASP A 257 -15.57 10.25 -3.95
CA ASP A 257 -15.78 9.88 -5.35
C ASP A 257 -14.45 9.80 -6.10
N ILE A 258 -13.61 10.82 -5.91
CA ILE A 258 -12.24 10.87 -6.45
C ILE A 258 -11.42 9.69 -5.91
N LEU A 259 -11.47 9.44 -4.60
CA LEU A 259 -10.75 8.33 -3.99
C LEU A 259 -11.20 6.96 -4.54
N LEU A 260 -12.50 6.79 -4.80
CA LEU A 260 -13.04 5.55 -5.39
C LEU A 260 -12.55 5.36 -6.83
N LEU A 261 -12.49 6.43 -7.63
CA LEU A 261 -11.91 6.40 -8.98
C LEU A 261 -10.42 6.04 -8.95
N GLU A 262 -9.63 6.70 -8.10
CA GLU A 262 -8.21 6.40 -7.94
C GLU A 262 -7.98 4.96 -7.48
N THR A 263 -8.75 4.50 -6.49
CA THR A 263 -8.64 3.15 -5.94
C THR A 263 -9.04 2.10 -6.97
N GLY A 264 -10.16 2.30 -7.67
CA GLY A 264 -10.64 1.41 -8.73
C GLY A 264 -9.64 1.27 -9.86
N PHE A 265 -9.13 2.40 -10.35
CA PHE A 265 -8.15 2.44 -11.41
C PHE A 265 -6.85 1.72 -11.03
N LEU A 266 -6.26 2.03 -9.87
CA LEU A 266 -5.03 1.38 -9.40
C LEU A 266 -5.23 -0.12 -9.16
N SER A 267 -6.44 -0.53 -8.77
CA SER A 267 -6.78 -1.94 -8.53
C SER A 267 -6.76 -2.78 -9.81
N ILE A 268 -6.92 -2.19 -10.99
CA ILE A 268 -6.79 -2.89 -12.30
C ILE A 268 -5.41 -3.57 -12.41
N PHE A 269 -4.36 -2.92 -11.90
CA PHE A 269 -2.98 -3.44 -11.94
C PHE A 269 -2.64 -4.39 -10.78
N LEU A 270 -3.50 -4.45 -9.75
CA LEU A 270 -3.37 -5.38 -8.63
C LEU A 270 -4.11 -6.69 -8.91
N ALA A 271 -5.24 -6.62 -9.60
CA ALA A 271 -6.14 -7.74 -9.83
C ALA A 271 -5.51 -8.85 -10.70
N PRO A 272 -5.84 -10.12 -10.43
CA PRO A 272 -5.35 -11.23 -11.25
C PRO A 272 -6.06 -11.24 -12.61
N TRP A 273 -5.28 -11.33 -13.69
CA TRP A 273 -5.77 -11.49 -15.07
C TRP A 273 -6.28 -12.92 -15.32
N GLN A 274 -7.36 -13.30 -14.64
CA GLN A 274 -7.95 -14.64 -14.68
C GLN A 274 -9.47 -14.52 -14.63
N TRP A 275 -10.17 -15.40 -15.33
CA TRP A 275 -11.64 -15.43 -15.34
C TRP A 275 -12.22 -15.86 -13.99
N TRP A 276 -11.58 -16.86 -13.37
CA TRP A 276 -11.88 -17.31 -12.02
C TRP A 276 -10.57 -17.64 -11.31
N PRO A 277 -10.09 -16.77 -10.39
CA PRO A 277 -8.83 -16.99 -9.70
C PRO A 277 -8.91 -18.24 -8.82
N LYS A 278 -8.27 -19.33 -9.26
CA LYS A 278 -8.17 -20.55 -8.46
C LYS A 278 -7.22 -20.31 -7.29
N ARG A 279 -7.61 -20.80 -6.10
CA ARG A 279 -6.89 -20.56 -4.85
C ARG A 279 -5.41 -20.97 -4.90
N ASP A 280 -5.06 -21.93 -5.73
CA ASP A 280 -3.75 -22.59 -5.72
C ASP A 280 -2.85 -22.18 -6.90
N ARG A 281 -3.36 -21.33 -7.81
CA ARG A 281 -2.63 -20.80 -8.97
C ARG A 281 -2.85 -19.31 -9.13
N GLU A 282 -2.61 -18.56 -8.06
CA GLU A 282 -2.69 -17.11 -8.09
C GLU A 282 -1.41 -16.50 -8.66
N PRO A 283 -1.48 -15.60 -9.65
CA PRO A 283 -0.32 -14.93 -10.19
C PRO A 283 0.31 -14.01 -9.13
N PRO A 284 1.63 -13.80 -9.19
CA PRO A 284 2.34 -12.94 -8.26
C PRO A 284 1.78 -11.52 -8.34
N LEU A 285 1.68 -10.85 -7.19
CA LEU A 285 1.20 -9.47 -7.13
C LEU A 285 2.18 -8.51 -7.82
N SER A 286 1.63 -7.52 -8.53
CA SER A 286 2.40 -6.35 -8.94
C SER A 286 2.83 -5.57 -7.69
N ARG A 287 4.14 -5.53 -7.44
CA ARG A 287 4.71 -4.77 -6.32
C ARG A 287 4.50 -3.26 -6.48
N ALA A 288 4.48 -2.79 -7.73
CA ALA A 288 4.24 -1.38 -8.05
C ALA A 288 2.79 -0.99 -7.72
N ALA A 289 1.80 -1.78 -8.14
CA ALA A 289 0.40 -1.52 -7.83
C ALA A 289 0.13 -1.54 -6.32
N LEU A 290 0.69 -2.52 -5.60
CA LEU A 290 0.58 -2.58 -4.14
C LEU A 290 1.23 -1.38 -3.46
N PHE A 291 2.42 -0.96 -3.93
CA PHE A 291 3.08 0.24 -3.40
C PHE A 291 2.21 1.48 -3.63
N LEU A 292 1.58 1.60 -4.79
CA LEU A 292 0.73 2.73 -5.14
C LEU A 292 -0.56 2.82 -4.35
N LEU A 293 -1.22 1.70 -4.11
CA LEU A 293 -2.40 1.67 -3.24
C LEU A 293 -2.03 2.01 -1.79
N LYS A 294 -0.84 1.61 -1.32
CA LYS A 294 -0.31 2.04 -0.02
C LYS A 294 0.05 3.52 0.01
N LEU A 295 0.60 4.04 -1.08
CA LEU A 295 0.88 5.47 -1.24
C LEU A 295 -0.41 6.28 -1.30
N LEU A 296 -1.47 5.75 -1.93
CA LEU A 296 -2.79 6.35 -1.95
C LEU A 296 -3.39 6.41 -0.52
N LEU A 297 -3.30 5.32 0.24
CA LEU A 297 -3.70 5.32 1.65
C LEU A 297 -2.88 6.32 2.49
N PHE A 298 -1.56 6.38 2.26
CA PHE A 298 -0.70 7.37 2.91
C PHE A 298 -1.14 8.80 2.57
N LYS A 299 -1.32 9.10 1.27
CA LYS A 299 -1.80 10.40 0.77
C LYS A 299 -3.10 10.78 1.47
N LEU A 300 -4.06 9.86 1.48
CA LEU A 300 -5.37 10.06 2.10
C LEU A 300 -5.24 10.45 3.58
N MET A 301 -4.54 9.63 4.37
CA MET A 301 -4.43 9.87 5.82
C MET A 301 -3.70 11.17 6.11
N VAL A 302 -2.54 11.39 5.48
CA VAL A 302 -1.72 12.58 5.70
C VAL A 302 -2.45 13.84 5.26
N MET A 303 -3.06 13.86 4.08
CA MET A 303 -3.78 15.04 3.62
C MET A 303 -5.00 15.33 4.50
N SER A 304 -5.70 14.31 5.01
CA SER A 304 -6.80 14.50 5.96
C SER A 304 -6.36 15.14 7.27
N GLY A 305 -5.14 14.85 7.75
CA GLY A 305 -4.58 15.47 8.95
C GLY A 305 -3.98 16.85 8.69
N VAL A 306 -3.24 17.02 7.60
CA VAL A 306 -2.58 18.28 7.25
C VAL A 306 -3.61 19.37 6.97
N VAL A 307 -4.68 19.08 6.24
CA VAL A 307 -5.71 20.08 5.93
C VAL A 307 -6.37 20.64 7.19
N LYS A 308 -6.47 19.85 8.27
CA LYS A 308 -6.96 20.30 9.57
C LYS A 308 -6.05 21.38 10.15
N LEU A 309 -4.74 21.14 10.18
CA LEU A 309 -3.75 22.09 10.68
C LEU A 309 -3.55 23.31 9.77
N THR A 310 -3.80 23.18 8.47
CA THR A 310 -3.65 24.27 7.49
C THR A 310 -4.96 24.96 7.15
N SER A 311 -6.07 24.60 7.80
CA SER A 311 -7.40 25.17 7.54
C SER A 311 -7.52 26.64 7.98
N GLY A 312 -6.63 27.09 8.87
CA GLY A 312 -6.76 28.39 9.53
C GLY A 312 -7.75 28.41 10.70
N ASP A 313 -8.27 27.24 11.10
CA ASP A 313 -9.12 27.10 12.28
C ASP A 313 -8.29 26.75 13.53
N ASP A 314 -8.37 27.62 14.53
CA ASP A 314 -7.68 27.51 15.82
C ASP A 314 -8.11 26.26 16.62
N SER A 315 -9.29 25.69 16.32
CA SER A 315 -9.85 24.53 17.02
C SER A 315 -9.05 23.23 16.88
N TRP A 316 -8.07 23.20 15.97
CA TRP A 316 -7.13 22.09 15.79
C TRP A 316 -5.87 22.20 16.66
N GLY A 317 -5.80 23.20 17.55
CA GLY A 317 -4.73 23.36 18.52
C GLY A 317 -3.51 24.12 18.02
N TRP A 318 -3.56 24.75 16.83
CA TRP A 318 -2.45 25.54 16.29
C TRP A 318 -2.75 27.03 16.40
N LEU A 319 -2.15 27.70 17.39
CA LEU A 319 -2.37 29.12 17.70
C LEU A 319 -1.02 29.86 17.76
N ASP A 320 -0.92 31.05 17.16
CA ASP A 320 0.29 31.88 17.20
C ASP A 320 1.59 31.12 16.84
N HIS A 321 1.54 30.27 15.81
CA HIS A 321 2.65 29.40 15.38
C HIS A 321 3.13 28.37 16.41
N SER A 322 2.27 28.02 17.37
CA SER A 322 2.58 27.07 18.45
C SER A 322 1.41 26.12 18.72
N PHE A 323 1.72 24.93 19.23
CA PHE A 323 0.71 23.91 19.54
C PHE A 323 0.21 24.06 20.98
N HIS A 324 -1.10 24.23 21.15
CA HIS A 324 -1.77 24.43 22.44
C HIS A 324 -2.81 23.33 22.70
N TRP A 325 -2.65 22.60 23.79
CA TRP A 325 -3.57 21.53 24.19
C TRP A 325 -4.99 22.04 24.48
N SER A 326 -5.12 23.21 25.09
CA SER A 326 -6.41 23.84 25.41
C SER A 326 -7.18 24.31 24.18
N ALA A 327 -6.52 24.39 23.02
CA ALA A 327 -7.13 24.81 21.76
C ALA A 327 -7.59 23.61 20.91
N LEU A 328 -7.49 22.36 21.39
CA LEU A 328 -7.95 21.15 20.70
C LEU A 328 -9.47 20.95 20.80
N THR A 329 -10.24 21.95 20.39
CA THR A 329 -11.70 22.03 20.59
C THR A 329 -12.50 21.61 19.37
N ALA A 330 -11.88 21.16 18.28
CA ALA A 330 -12.58 20.80 17.03
C ALA A 330 -13.76 19.83 17.24
N LEU A 331 -13.59 18.84 18.14
CA LEU A 331 -14.64 17.87 18.44
C LEU A 331 -15.77 18.41 19.33
N ASP A 332 -15.66 19.61 19.89
CA ASP A 332 -16.79 20.29 20.56
C ASP A 332 -17.87 20.71 19.57
N TYR A 333 -17.49 20.91 18.31
CA TYR A 333 -18.38 21.33 17.24
C TYR A 333 -18.69 20.18 16.28
N HIS A 334 -17.68 19.36 15.99
CA HIS A 334 -17.76 18.37 14.92
C HIS A 334 -18.88 17.35 15.09
N TYR A 335 -19.17 16.92 16.31
CA TYR A 335 -20.14 15.85 16.53
C TYR A 335 -21.54 16.20 16.02
N TRP A 336 -21.93 17.48 16.04
CA TRP A 336 -23.23 17.95 15.55
C TRP A 336 -23.16 18.68 14.22
N SER A 337 -21.98 19.06 13.73
CA SER A 337 -21.79 19.73 12.43
C SER A 337 -21.35 18.80 11.29
N GLN A 338 -20.91 17.57 11.60
CA GLN A 338 -20.51 16.57 10.62
C GLN A 338 -21.68 16.12 9.71
N PRO A 339 -21.41 15.56 8.51
CA PRO A 339 -22.43 15.00 7.65
C PRO A 339 -23.22 13.88 8.32
N LEU A 340 -24.56 13.99 8.30
CA LEU A 340 -25.52 12.98 8.78
C LEU A 340 -25.09 12.35 10.12
N PRO A 341 -25.04 13.13 11.21
CA PRO A 341 -24.60 12.64 12.51
C PRO A 341 -25.54 11.55 13.00
N THR A 342 -24.99 10.50 13.61
CA THR A 342 -25.77 9.40 14.15
C THR A 342 -26.20 9.69 15.59
N ILE A 343 -27.03 8.82 16.17
CA ILE A 343 -27.36 8.90 17.60
C ILE A 343 -26.12 8.83 18.51
N PHE A 344 -25.05 8.17 18.07
CA PHE A 344 -23.82 8.03 18.84
C PHE A 344 -23.01 9.33 18.87
N ALA A 345 -23.13 10.20 17.86
CA ALA A 345 -22.51 11.52 17.92
C ALA A 345 -23.08 12.36 19.06
N TRP A 346 -24.38 12.28 19.34
CA TRP A 346 -24.96 12.98 20.48
C TRP A 346 -24.34 12.51 21.81
N TRP A 347 -24.15 11.21 21.99
CA TRP A 347 -23.47 10.67 23.17
C TRP A 347 -21.99 11.09 23.24
N ALA A 348 -21.31 11.12 22.09
CA ALA A 348 -19.92 11.55 22.00
C ALA A 348 -19.76 13.04 22.31
N ASP A 349 -20.71 13.88 21.92
CA ASP A 349 -20.76 15.32 22.28
C ASP A 349 -20.85 15.53 23.79
N LYS A 350 -21.61 14.69 24.49
CA LYS A 350 -21.75 14.75 25.96
C LYS A 350 -20.57 14.17 26.74
N SER A 351 -19.52 13.72 26.07
CA SER A 351 -18.32 13.25 26.74
C SER A 351 -17.55 14.41 27.42
N PRO A 352 -16.76 14.12 28.47
CA PRO A 352 -15.94 15.14 29.13
C PRO A 352 -14.97 15.83 28.17
N GLU A 353 -14.68 17.11 28.40
CA GLU A 353 -13.81 17.93 27.56
C GLU A 353 -12.42 17.30 27.32
N TRP A 354 -11.80 16.74 28.36
CA TRP A 354 -10.49 16.08 28.23
C TRP A 354 -10.50 14.94 27.21
N PHE A 355 -11.63 14.22 27.09
CA PHE A 355 -11.77 13.11 26.15
C PHE A 355 -11.90 13.62 24.71
N LYS A 356 -12.57 14.76 24.51
CA LYS A 356 -12.66 15.43 23.21
C LYS A 356 -11.30 15.97 22.77
N HIS A 357 -10.56 16.65 23.64
CA HIS A 357 -9.19 17.12 23.35
C HIS A 357 -8.26 15.95 23.02
N PHE A 358 -8.33 14.87 23.81
CA PHE A 358 -7.59 13.64 23.52
C PHE A 358 -7.96 13.06 22.16
N SER A 359 -9.24 13.04 21.81
CA SER A 359 -9.72 12.49 20.54
C SER A 359 -9.26 13.32 19.34
N VAL A 360 -9.20 14.66 19.46
CA VAL A 360 -8.59 15.53 18.43
C VAL A 360 -7.10 15.22 18.27
N ALA A 361 -6.34 15.20 19.37
CA ALA A 361 -4.92 14.85 19.33
C ALA A 361 -4.67 13.46 18.74
N PHE A 362 -5.49 12.47 19.14
CA PHE A 362 -5.42 11.11 18.61
C PHE A 362 -5.68 11.09 17.10
N CYS A 363 -6.71 11.78 16.63
CA CYS A 363 -7.02 11.92 15.21
C CYS A 363 -5.81 12.47 14.44
N LEU A 364 -5.22 13.58 14.91
CA LEU A 364 -4.05 14.20 14.29
C LEU A 364 -2.83 13.28 14.27
N VAL A 365 -2.54 12.57 15.37
CA VAL A 365 -1.42 11.60 15.41
C VAL A 365 -1.64 10.45 14.43
N VAL A 366 -2.86 9.90 14.39
CA VAL A 366 -3.21 8.81 13.48
C VAL A 366 -3.20 9.25 12.02
N GLU A 367 -3.56 10.49 11.73
CA GLU A 367 -3.59 10.99 10.35
C GLU A 367 -2.24 11.50 9.86
N ILE A 368 -1.36 12.01 10.73
CA ILE A 368 -0.09 12.65 10.32
C ILE A 368 1.12 11.75 10.58
N ILE A 369 1.22 11.14 11.76
CA ILE A 369 2.42 10.41 12.19
C ILE A 369 2.34 8.93 11.84
N VAL A 370 1.21 8.29 12.14
CA VAL A 370 1.01 6.85 11.92
C VAL A 370 1.16 6.42 10.46
N PRO A 371 0.85 7.22 9.42
CA PRO A 371 1.07 6.83 8.02
C PRO A 371 2.52 6.54 7.67
N LEU A 372 3.50 7.12 8.38
CA LEU A 372 4.91 6.75 8.21
C LEU A 372 5.16 5.26 8.51
N LEU A 373 4.35 4.66 9.38
CA LEU A 373 4.44 3.25 9.75
C LEU A 373 3.93 2.30 8.66
N ILE A 374 3.30 2.79 7.58
CA ILE A 374 2.85 1.96 6.44
C ILE A 374 4.03 1.19 5.81
N TRP A 375 5.22 1.79 5.78
CA TRP A 375 6.45 1.19 5.24
C TRP A 375 7.35 0.57 6.30
N ALA A 376 6.96 0.65 7.58
CA ALA A 376 7.70 0.10 8.69
C ALA A 376 7.67 -1.45 8.71
N PRO A 377 8.47 -2.08 9.58
CA PRO A 377 8.43 -3.52 9.83
C PRO A 377 7.02 -4.02 10.18
N ARG A 378 6.83 -5.34 10.02
CA ARG A 378 5.50 -5.97 10.02
C ARG A 378 4.63 -5.56 11.19
N ARG A 379 5.13 -5.59 12.44
CA ARG A 379 4.30 -5.28 13.62
C ARG A 379 3.88 -3.81 13.65
N LEU A 380 4.79 -2.88 13.37
CA LEU A 380 4.46 -1.45 13.29
C LEU A 380 3.46 -1.16 12.17
N ARG A 381 3.60 -1.81 11.01
CA ARG A 381 2.64 -1.70 9.92
C ARG A 381 1.26 -2.24 10.28
N LEU A 382 1.20 -3.34 11.03
CA LEU A 382 -0.07 -3.89 11.53
C LEU A 382 -0.71 -3.01 12.60
N ILE A 383 0.08 -2.37 13.47
CA ILE A 383 -0.40 -1.36 14.42
C ILE A 383 -1.00 -0.18 13.64
N ALA A 384 -0.34 0.30 12.59
CA ALA A 384 -0.88 1.37 11.74
C ALA A 384 -2.23 0.98 11.13
N ALA A 385 -2.34 -0.23 10.58
CA ALA A 385 -3.59 -0.75 10.03
C ALA A 385 -4.70 -0.80 11.10
N GLY A 386 -4.38 -1.27 12.31
CA GLY A 386 -5.31 -1.31 13.42
C GLY A 386 -5.80 0.08 13.84
N LEU A 387 -4.88 1.05 13.96
CA LEU A 387 -5.21 2.44 14.31
C LEU A 387 -6.07 3.12 13.24
N PHE A 388 -5.77 2.92 11.95
CA PHE A 388 -6.60 3.45 10.87
C PHE A 388 -7.99 2.83 10.89
N ILE A 389 -8.10 1.50 10.97
CA ILE A 389 -9.40 0.83 11.01
C ILE A 389 -10.21 1.29 12.22
N PHE A 390 -9.57 1.41 13.39
CA PHE A 390 -10.21 1.91 14.59
C PHE A 390 -10.74 3.34 14.40
N LEU A 391 -9.91 4.26 13.90
CA LEU A 391 -10.32 5.64 13.63
C LEU A 391 -11.50 5.69 12.65
N GLN A 392 -11.41 4.96 11.53
CA GLN A 392 -12.48 4.93 10.53
C GLN A 392 -13.78 4.31 11.06
N ALA A 393 -13.69 3.30 11.93
CA ALA A 393 -14.85 2.68 12.56
C ALA A 393 -15.54 3.63 13.55
N VAL A 394 -14.78 4.38 14.35
CA VAL A 394 -15.34 5.38 15.27
C VAL A 394 -15.97 6.54 14.48
N ILE A 395 -15.32 7.03 13.43
CA ILE A 395 -15.89 8.08 12.55
C ILE A 395 -17.21 7.59 11.93
N ALA A 396 -17.24 6.36 11.39
CA ALA A 396 -18.46 5.78 10.80
C ALA A 396 -19.57 5.53 11.84
N LEU A 397 -19.20 5.32 13.11
CA LEU A 397 -20.17 5.16 14.19
C LEU A 397 -20.83 6.49 14.54
N THR A 398 -20.09 7.59 14.54
CA THR A 398 -20.59 8.93 14.93
C THR A 398 -21.17 9.72 13.76
N GLY A 399 -20.70 9.52 12.53
CA GLY A 399 -21.18 10.24 11.34
C GLY A 399 -21.27 9.34 10.13
N ASN A 400 -22.01 9.77 9.12
CA ASN A 400 -22.18 9.02 7.88
C ASN A 400 -21.57 9.79 6.70
N TYR A 401 -20.39 9.33 6.29
CA TYR A 401 -19.62 9.86 5.15
C TYR A 401 -19.79 8.97 3.90
N CYS A 402 -21.02 8.50 3.66
CA CYS A 402 -21.34 7.59 2.56
C CYS A 402 -20.50 6.30 2.64
N PHE A 403 -19.70 5.99 1.61
CA PHE A 403 -18.83 4.82 1.58
C PHE A 403 -17.35 5.13 1.94
N PHE A 404 -17.04 6.36 2.33
CA PHE A 404 -15.66 6.82 2.56
C PHE A 404 -14.91 5.95 3.59
N ASN A 405 -15.50 5.77 4.78
CA ASN A 405 -14.85 5.00 5.85
C ASN A 405 -14.64 3.53 5.44
N LEU A 406 -15.60 2.94 4.74
CA LEU A 406 -15.51 1.57 4.22
C LEU A 406 -14.39 1.43 3.19
N LEU A 407 -14.23 2.40 2.29
CA LEU A 407 -13.17 2.43 1.29
C LEU A 407 -11.78 2.55 1.94
N THR A 408 -11.64 3.42 2.95
CA THR A 408 -10.39 3.57 3.71
C THR A 408 -10.04 2.28 4.46
N ILE A 409 -11.03 1.63 5.10
CA ILE A 409 -10.84 0.32 5.75
C ILE A 409 -10.43 -0.74 4.73
N ALA A 410 -11.04 -0.75 3.53
CA ALA A 410 -10.66 -1.66 2.47
C ALA A 410 -9.18 -1.49 2.09
N LEU A 411 -8.72 -0.25 1.89
CA LEU A 411 -7.30 0.06 1.62
C LEU A 411 -6.37 -0.44 2.74
N CYS A 412 -6.79 -0.34 4.01
CA CYS A 412 -6.02 -0.84 5.16
C CYS A 412 -5.78 -2.36 5.11
N LEU A 413 -6.64 -3.14 4.45
CA LEU A 413 -6.44 -4.58 4.28
C LEU A 413 -5.11 -4.89 3.55
N LEU A 414 -4.63 -3.99 2.69
CA LEU A 414 -3.37 -4.14 1.96
C LEU A 414 -2.13 -3.96 2.86
N LEU A 415 -2.29 -3.55 4.11
CA LEU A 415 -1.24 -3.51 5.12
C LEU A 415 -1.05 -4.84 5.85
N ILE A 416 -2.08 -5.70 5.83
CA ILE A 416 -2.10 -7.00 6.52
C ILE A 416 -1.52 -8.07 5.59
N ASP A 417 -0.45 -8.74 6.02
CA ASP A 417 0.21 -9.79 5.22
C ASP A 417 -0.29 -11.20 5.56
N ASP A 418 -0.13 -12.13 4.63
CA ASP A 418 -0.66 -13.51 4.72
C ASP A 418 -0.12 -14.30 5.91
N ALA A 419 1.07 -13.93 6.41
CA ALA A 419 1.66 -14.52 7.61
C ALA A 419 0.81 -14.26 8.86
N THR A 420 -0.14 -13.31 8.83
CA THR A 420 -1.07 -13.02 9.94
C THR A 420 -2.16 -14.08 10.05
N PHE A 421 -2.48 -14.72 8.92
CA PHE A 421 -3.47 -15.80 8.83
C PHE A 421 -2.84 -17.20 8.91
N GLY A 422 -1.53 -17.30 9.21
CA GLY A 422 -0.82 -18.58 9.39
C GLY A 422 -0.64 -19.42 8.12
N ARG A 423 -0.83 -18.84 6.91
CA ARG A 423 -0.77 -19.58 5.64
C ARG A 423 0.38 -19.08 4.74
N PRO A 424 1.63 -19.49 4.98
CA PRO A 424 2.72 -19.21 4.05
C PRO A 424 2.46 -20.00 2.76
N ARG A 425 2.11 -19.29 1.68
CA ARG A 425 1.91 -19.92 0.37
C ARG A 425 3.19 -19.83 -0.45
N VAL A 426 3.58 -20.96 -1.01
CA VAL A 426 4.65 -21.05 -1.99
C VAL A 426 4.22 -20.29 -3.23
N VAL A 427 4.95 -19.23 -3.57
CA VAL A 427 4.75 -18.48 -4.81
C VAL A 427 5.19 -19.37 -5.96
N ALA A 428 4.25 -19.82 -6.80
CA ALA A 428 4.62 -20.49 -8.04
C ALA A 428 5.43 -19.53 -8.91
N ALA A 429 6.62 -19.94 -9.36
CA ALA A 429 7.40 -19.19 -10.30
C ALA A 429 6.62 -19.07 -11.62
N VAL A 430 6.33 -17.84 -12.06
CA VAL A 430 5.72 -17.64 -13.39
C VAL A 430 6.84 -17.66 -14.42
N ALA A 431 6.81 -18.68 -15.27
CA ALA A 431 7.50 -18.68 -16.55
C ALA A 431 6.82 -17.67 -17.48
N GLY A 432 7.61 -16.78 -18.09
CA GLY A 432 7.15 -15.83 -19.12
C GLY A 432 6.78 -14.44 -18.58
N ARG A 433 7.66 -13.46 -18.79
CA ARG A 433 7.36 -12.04 -18.59
C ARG A 433 6.59 -11.50 -19.79
N GLY A 434 5.26 -11.67 -19.80
CA GLY A 434 4.39 -11.17 -20.87
C GLY A 434 4.29 -9.63 -20.92
N PHE A 435 3.81 -9.11 -22.05
CA PHE A 435 3.57 -7.68 -22.33
C PHE A 435 2.74 -6.96 -21.25
N ALA A 436 1.71 -7.63 -20.70
CA ALA A 436 0.87 -7.10 -19.62
C ALA A 436 1.66 -6.77 -18.32
N TRP A 437 2.76 -7.50 -18.04
CA TRP A 437 3.61 -7.23 -16.88
C TRP A 437 4.42 -5.93 -17.02
N ARG A 438 4.79 -5.56 -18.25
CA ARG A 438 5.52 -4.31 -18.53
C ARG A 438 4.59 -3.09 -18.41
N LEU A 439 3.35 -3.19 -18.90
CA LEU A 439 2.32 -2.17 -18.74
C LEU A 439 1.94 -1.94 -17.27
N ALA A 440 1.80 -3.02 -16.48
CA ALA A 440 1.54 -2.93 -15.04
C ALA A 440 2.68 -2.33 -14.20
N MET A 441 3.87 -2.13 -14.79
CA MET A 441 5.03 -1.49 -14.16
C MET A 441 5.15 -0.01 -14.52
N LEU A 442 4.82 0.37 -15.77
CA LEU A 442 5.06 1.71 -16.31
C LEU A 442 3.85 2.64 -16.19
N PHE A 443 2.64 2.12 -16.45
CA PHE A 443 1.42 2.93 -16.47
C PHE A 443 1.03 3.52 -15.10
N PRO A 444 1.18 2.77 -13.98
CA PRO A 444 0.86 3.32 -12.67
C PRO A 444 1.81 4.47 -12.26
N VAL A 445 3.06 4.49 -12.76
CA VAL A 445 4.00 5.60 -12.55
C VAL A 445 3.59 6.85 -13.34
N ALA A 446 3.06 6.68 -14.55
CA ALA A 446 2.48 7.79 -15.31
C ALA A 446 1.26 8.41 -14.59
N VAL A 447 0.45 7.58 -13.91
CA VAL A 447 -0.71 8.04 -13.13
C VAL A 447 -0.28 8.81 -11.88
N ILE A 448 0.85 8.47 -11.23
CA ILE A 448 1.46 9.30 -10.17
C ILE A 448 1.76 10.70 -10.69
N ILE A 449 2.41 10.78 -11.85
CA ILE A 449 2.86 12.05 -12.45
C ILE A 449 1.67 12.96 -12.79
N VAL A 450 0.55 12.37 -13.21
CA VAL A 450 -0.66 13.13 -13.58
C VAL A 450 -1.56 13.45 -12.39
N MET A 451 -1.76 12.50 -11.46
CA MET A 451 -2.76 12.64 -10.38
C MET A 451 -2.23 13.40 -9.15
N LEU A 452 -0.93 13.38 -8.86
CA LEU A 452 -0.39 14.16 -7.73
C LEU A 452 -0.53 15.68 -7.92
N PRO A 453 -0.21 16.25 -9.09
CA PRO A 453 -0.38 17.69 -9.32
C PRO A 453 -1.85 18.11 -9.38
N LEU A 454 -2.72 17.30 -9.99
CA LEU A 454 -4.16 17.58 -10.11
C LEU A 454 -4.87 17.57 -8.74
N ASN A 455 -4.55 16.59 -7.89
CA ASN A 455 -5.09 16.55 -6.53
C ASN A 455 -4.49 17.65 -5.64
N GLY A 456 -3.19 17.96 -5.81
CA GLY A 456 -2.57 19.07 -5.10
C GLY A 456 -3.25 20.39 -5.43
N TRP A 457 -3.46 20.67 -6.72
CA TRP A 457 -4.15 21.87 -7.18
C TRP A 457 -5.57 21.96 -6.61
N LEU A 458 -6.42 20.94 -6.80
CA LEU A 458 -7.81 20.94 -6.34
C LEU A 458 -7.96 21.10 -4.82
N ILE A 459 -6.96 20.67 -4.04
CA ILE A 459 -6.98 20.75 -2.58
C ILE A 459 -6.44 22.08 -2.06
N PHE A 460 -5.49 22.71 -2.74
CA PHE A 460 -4.99 24.05 -2.36
C PHE A 460 -5.85 25.20 -2.90
N THR A 461 -6.80 24.90 -3.79
CA THR A 461 -7.75 25.90 -4.34
C THR A 461 -9.19 25.72 -3.84
N ALA A 462 -9.46 24.69 -3.02
CA ALA A 462 -10.70 24.53 -2.26
C ALA A 462 -10.51 25.14 -0.87
#